data_AF-A0A2L0R196-F1
#
_entry.id   AF-A0A2L0R196-F1
#
_cell.length_a   1.000
_cell.length_b   1.000
_cell.length_c   1.000
_cell.angle_alpha   90.00
_cell.angle_beta   90.00
_cell.angle_gamma   90.00
#
_symmetry.space_group_name_H-M   'P 1'
#
loop_
_entity.id
_entity.type
_entity.pdbx_description
1 polymer ?
#
loop_
_entity_poly.entity_id
_entity_poly.type
_entity_poly.pdbx_seq_one_letter_code
_entity_poly.pdbx_strand_id
1 'polypeptide(L)'
;MKPVPALLRRRIIVAGILAASTVLGGATLTNAAWVDNEYVQGRGVGTDGRCEEDSGTATTASAQQLAGDLMGTSMANVAAAQGVQVFNDGAGSTTPSAGAIRIDDNTFMAPLDVDLLGADLVRLSLPLGLPVGSADAYSQWSQTLNNGNATAATGLVTNSGGAIALGEPANPADPPVMATLDLGSLVPPELAGMTLDIGAASSLAYLEQCGDLGNGWLGPLEQPQVERTYGVSLLDLDAEMQELDSAVTGTEQLLDGIPAKLDDAEAGLELAIAAGFGPVDAPLIEAVTLGSVDAAVNMGTPDLGPVRTLLQGTRTDDGGLLTVDFGTGIVSMDLAKTAGGANGLNGMAPNTEVIANQAITQELAAALTQVLADWRDDVTSALVTAIRTTPVSVTAAVHVQSMGVPLAVIDLALGPVTAGQLIDVHNGVPGTPVVPVTSSINMLGLELPTDELKALASDLASDLPGIAGKALYNELVVGVVGQLETSLTDLTDPVAPALAYTLSRLSSLLSIMVNVQPDQPGHPEPSSSGPFSVSALRLSLVDASGALNLSLATSSVGHGTRS
;
A
#
# COMPACT_ATOMS: atom_id res chain seq x y z
N MET A 1 -33.97 -17.02 30.26
CA MET A 1 -33.40 -18.11 31.09
C MET A 1 -32.99 -19.27 30.18
N LYS A 2 -31.73 -19.68 30.28
CA LYS A 2 -31.07 -20.93 29.79
C LYS A 2 -31.95 -22.21 29.99
N PRO A 3 -31.57 -23.41 29.48
CA PRO A 3 -31.20 -23.82 28.11
C PRO A 3 -31.79 -25.23 27.74
N VAL A 4 -31.34 -25.80 26.61
CA VAL A 4 -31.56 -27.16 26.06
C VAL A 4 -31.05 -28.28 27.02
N PRO A 5 -31.54 -29.56 26.93
CA PRO A 5 -30.84 -30.63 26.19
C PRO A 5 -31.79 -31.61 25.45
N ALA A 6 -31.57 -31.98 24.18
CA ALA A 6 -30.70 -33.04 23.64
C ALA A 6 -31.04 -34.47 24.10
N LEU A 7 -31.22 -35.38 23.12
CA LEU A 7 -30.78 -36.81 23.02
C LEU A 7 -31.67 -37.56 22.01
N LEU A 8 -31.21 -37.88 20.79
CA LEU A 8 -30.38 -39.02 20.35
C LEU A 8 -31.17 -40.27 19.87
N ARG A 9 -31.11 -40.48 18.54
CA ARG A 9 -31.04 -41.74 17.73
C ARG A 9 -31.80 -43.00 18.19
N ARG A 10 -32.59 -43.59 17.27
CA ARG A 10 -32.36 -44.96 16.73
C ARG A 10 -33.28 -45.31 15.53
N ARG A 11 -32.67 -45.97 14.53
CA ARG A 11 -33.30 -46.65 13.36
C ARG A 11 -33.85 -48.03 13.76
N ILE A 12 -34.64 -48.63 12.83
CA ILE A 12 -34.95 -50.06 12.51
C ILE A 12 -36.48 -50.22 12.34
N ILE A 13 -37.06 -50.31 11.13
CA ILE A 13 -37.15 -51.42 10.13
C ILE A 13 -38.36 -52.38 10.36
N VAL A 14 -39.31 -52.29 9.40
CA VAL A 14 -40.05 -53.33 8.64
C VAL A 14 -41.19 -54.18 9.26
N ALA A 15 -42.25 -54.30 8.42
CA ALA A 15 -43.24 -55.39 8.19
C ALA A 15 -44.70 -54.91 8.44
N GLY A 16 -45.72 -55.16 7.60
CA GLY A 16 -45.84 -55.89 6.34
C GLY A 16 -47.33 -56.23 6.04
N ILE A 17 -47.69 -56.14 4.75
CA ILE A 17 -48.55 -57.02 3.90
C ILE A 17 -50.11 -57.12 4.06
N LEU A 18 -50.77 -57.16 2.86
CA LEU A 18 -52.02 -57.83 2.38
C LEU A 18 -53.29 -56.95 2.26
N ALA A 19 -54.12 -56.97 1.20
CA ALA A 19 -54.43 -57.95 0.13
C ALA A 19 -55.05 -57.23 -1.11
N ALA A 20 -54.71 -57.55 -2.36
CA ALA A 20 -55.26 -58.56 -3.31
C ALA A 20 -56.55 -58.17 -4.07
N SER A 21 -56.47 -58.08 -5.41
CA SER A 21 -57.40 -58.76 -6.33
C SER A 21 -56.92 -58.70 -7.79
N THR A 22 -57.04 -59.86 -8.43
CA THR A 22 -56.63 -60.34 -9.76
C THR A 22 -57.49 -59.87 -10.94
N VAL A 23 -56.90 -59.65 -12.12
CA VAL A 23 -57.43 -60.10 -13.43
C VAL A 23 -56.26 -60.52 -14.34
N LEU A 24 -56.46 -61.66 -15.00
CA LEU A 24 -55.54 -62.42 -15.85
C LEU A 24 -55.53 -61.96 -17.33
N GLY A 25 -54.35 -62.07 -17.96
CA GLY A 25 -54.16 -62.22 -19.41
C GLY A 25 -53.81 -60.92 -20.16
N GLY A 26 -52.70 -60.79 -20.89
CA GLY A 26 -51.59 -61.69 -21.15
C GLY A 26 -50.62 -61.01 -22.11
N ALA A 27 -49.32 -61.09 -21.81
CA ALA A 27 -48.24 -61.09 -22.80
C ALA A 27 -47.05 -61.77 -22.16
N THR A 28 -46.44 -62.65 -22.93
CA THR A 28 -45.51 -63.71 -22.56
C THR A 28 -44.15 -63.19 -22.13
N LEU A 29 -43.62 -63.75 -21.03
CA LEU A 29 -42.20 -63.74 -20.72
C LEU A 29 -41.45 -64.53 -21.79
N THR A 30 -40.63 -63.86 -22.58
CA THR A 30 -39.38 -64.46 -23.04
C THR A 30 -38.28 -63.95 -22.12
N ASN A 31 -37.74 -64.86 -21.32
CA ASN A 31 -36.39 -64.74 -20.77
C ASN A 31 -35.42 -64.56 -21.94
N ALA A 32 -35.12 -63.32 -22.29
CA ALA A 32 -33.84 -62.94 -22.85
C ALA A 32 -33.14 -62.14 -21.76
N ALA A 33 -32.56 -62.88 -20.82
CA ALA A 33 -31.53 -62.35 -19.98
C ALA A 33 -30.35 -61.96 -20.88
N TRP A 34 -30.18 -60.67 -21.15
CA TRP A 34 -28.85 -60.15 -21.47
C TRP A 34 -28.18 -59.82 -20.14
N VAL A 35 -27.84 -60.87 -19.40
CA VAL A 35 -26.66 -60.85 -18.54
C VAL A 35 -25.52 -61.32 -19.42
N ASP A 36 -25.15 -60.50 -20.40
CA ASP A 36 -23.78 -60.53 -20.87
C ASP A 36 -23.00 -59.62 -19.92
N ASN A 37 -22.56 -60.22 -18.81
CA ASN A 37 -21.23 -59.90 -18.31
C ASN A 37 -20.26 -60.53 -19.32
N GLU A 38 -20.12 -59.92 -20.50
CA GLU A 38 -18.99 -60.23 -21.37
C GLU A 38 -17.78 -59.57 -20.73
N TYR A 39 -17.19 -60.31 -19.78
CA TYR A 39 -15.91 -60.00 -19.18
C TYR A 39 -14.85 -60.26 -20.25
N VAL A 40 -14.69 -59.31 -21.17
CA VAL A 40 -13.63 -59.34 -22.17
C VAL A 40 -12.34 -58.99 -21.45
N GLN A 41 -11.51 -59.99 -21.13
CA GLN A 41 -10.09 -59.76 -20.77
C GLN A 41 -9.26 -59.38 -22.00
N GLY A 42 -9.73 -58.39 -22.75
CA GLY A 42 -9.01 -57.77 -23.85
C GLY A 42 -8.67 -56.35 -23.44
N ARG A 43 -7.37 -56.05 -23.33
CA ARG A 43 -6.92 -54.66 -23.21
C ARG A 43 -7.52 -53.87 -24.38
N GLY A 44 -8.45 -52.95 -24.09
CA GLY A 44 -8.96 -51.97 -25.05
C GLY A 44 -10.38 -52.17 -25.60
N VAL A 45 -11.22 -53.07 -25.06
CA VAL A 45 -12.65 -53.12 -25.44
C VAL A 45 -13.52 -53.26 -24.19
N GLY A 46 -13.97 -52.11 -23.70
CA GLY A 46 -14.62 -51.90 -22.41
C GLY A 46 -13.86 -50.83 -21.64
N THR A 47 -14.51 -49.71 -21.31
CA THR A 47 -14.00 -48.81 -20.28
C THR A 47 -14.02 -49.63 -18.99
N ASP A 48 -12.86 -50.11 -18.54
CA ASP A 48 -12.73 -50.65 -17.20
C ASP A 48 -13.00 -49.47 -16.26
N GLY A 49 -14.26 -49.27 -15.88
CA GLY A 49 -14.71 -48.14 -15.06
C GLY A 49 -14.30 -48.30 -13.59
N ARG A 50 -13.28 -49.11 -13.32
CA ARG A 50 -12.73 -49.36 -11.99
C ARG A 50 -11.75 -48.26 -11.65
N CYS A 51 -12.34 -47.14 -11.24
CA CYS A 51 -11.69 -46.01 -10.59
C CYS A 51 -10.75 -46.36 -9.40
N GLU A 52 -10.68 -47.63 -8.99
CA GLU A 52 -9.81 -48.15 -7.95
C GLU A 52 -8.37 -48.41 -8.44
N GLU A 53 -8.17 -48.69 -9.73
CA GLU A 53 -6.85 -49.05 -10.29
C GLU A 53 -6.54 -48.36 -11.63
N ASP A 54 -7.47 -48.40 -12.60
CA ASP A 54 -7.35 -47.79 -13.92
C ASP A 54 -8.72 -47.26 -14.37
N SER A 55 -8.84 -45.96 -14.60
CA SER A 55 -10.09 -45.33 -15.05
C SER A 55 -10.34 -45.47 -16.56
N GLY A 56 -9.33 -45.90 -17.33
CA GLY A 56 -9.33 -45.84 -18.78
C GLY A 56 -9.39 -44.41 -19.34
N THR A 57 -9.26 -43.38 -18.50
CA THR A 57 -9.28 -41.99 -18.94
C THR A 57 -7.89 -41.37 -18.89
N ALA A 58 -7.48 -40.82 -20.02
CA ALA A 58 -6.26 -40.04 -20.08
C ALA A 58 -6.46 -38.69 -19.38
N THR A 59 -5.45 -38.22 -18.68
CA THR A 59 -5.46 -36.93 -17.96
C THR A 59 -4.14 -36.20 -18.10
N THR A 60 -4.20 -34.87 -18.03
CA THR A 60 -3.04 -34.00 -17.99
C THR A 60 -3.08 -33.12 -16.75
N ALA A 61 -1.90 -32.88 -16.17
CA ALA A 61 -1.67 -31.85 -15.16
C ALA A 61 -0.45 -31.04 -15.57
N SER A 62 -0.51 -29.71 -15.45
CA SER A 62 0.63 -28.83 -15.68
C SER A 62 0.67 -27.67 -14.71
N ALA A 63 1.86 -27.38 -14.20
CA ALA A 63 2.15 -26.31 -13.26
C ALA A 63 3.33 -25.48 -13.77
N GLN A 64 3.14 -24.16 -13.88
CA GLN A 64 4.16 -23.23 -14.35
C GLN A 64 4.14 -21.92 -13.56
N GLN A 65 5.26 -21.54 -12.94
CA GLN A 65 5.34 -20.32 -12.12
C GLN A 65 5.34 -19.03 -12.97
N LEU A 66 5.98 -19.07 -14.14
CA LEU A 66 6.08 -17.94 -15.05
C LEU A 66 5.88 -18.40 -16.50
N ALA A 67 4.91 -17.82 -17.19
CA ALA A 67 4.56 -18.15 -18.56
C ALA A 67 4.29 -16.89 -19.40
N GLY A 68 4.39 -17.02 -20.73
CA GLY A 68 4.04 -15.96 -21.68
C GLY A 68 5.25 -15.35 -22.39
N ASP A 69 5.16 -14.08 -22.75
CA ASP A 69 6.13 -13.36 -23.57
C ASP A 69 6.56 -12.04 -22.90
N LEU A 70 7.87 -11.77 -22.95
CA LEU A 70 8.47 -10.53 -22.45
C LEU A 70 9.45 -10.01 -23.50
N MET A 71 9.23 -8.78 -23.99
CA MET A 71 10.00 -8.13 -25.05
C MET A 71 10.24 -9.01 -26.28
N GLY A 72 9.22 -9.77 -26.71
CA GLY A 72 9.30 -10.70 -27.84
C GLY A 72 10.05 -12.00 -27.54
N THR A 73 10.52 -12.20 -26.31
CA THR A 73 11.10 -13.47 -25.85
C THR A 73 10.02 -14.28 -25.15
N SER A 74 9.70 -15.44 -25.73
CA SER A 74 8.80 -16.39 -25.09
C SER A 74 9.47 -17.10 -23.93
N MET A 75 8.82 -17.12 -22.77
CA MET A 75 9.26 -17.86 -21.58
C MET A 75 9.32 -19.38 -21.85
N ALA A 76 8.60 -19.89 -22.85
CA ALA A 76 8.71 -21.29 -23.28
C ALA A 76 10.12 -21.67 -23.77
N ASN A 77 10.87 -20.70 -24.30
CA ASN A 77 12.24 -20.89 -24.77
C ASN A 77 13.29 -20.76 -23.66
N VAL A 78 12.88 -20.29 -22.47
CA VAL A 78 13.76 -20.14 -21.31
C VAL A 78 13.65 -21.41 -20.48
N ALA A 79 14.71 -22.25 -20.50
CA ALA A 79 14.71 -23.54 -19.80
C ALA A 79 14.34 -23.42 -18.31
N ALA A 80 14.76 -22.34 -17.66
CA ALA A 80 14.43 -22.07 -16.26
C ALA A 80 12.95 -21.76 -15.99
N ALA A 81 12.23 -21.23 -16.98
CA ALA A 81 10.80 -20.93 -16.87
C ALA A 81 9.91 -22.11 -17.32
N GLN A 82 10.51 -23.22 -17.77
CA GLN A 82 9.77 -24.42 -18.12
C GLN A 82 9.19 -25.06 -16.85
N GLY A 83 7.87 -25.19 -16.82
CA GLY A 83 7.15 -25.84 -15.72
C GLY A 83 7.21 -27.36 -15.79
N VAL A 84 6.37 -27.99 -14.96
CA VAL A 84 6.17 -29.45 -14.97
C VAL A 84 4.83 -29.78 -15.62
N GLN A 85 4.86 -30.63 -16.65
CA GLN A 85 3.66 -31.21 -17.25
C GLN A 85 3.71 -32.72 -17.10
N VAL A 86 2.59 -33.34 -16.78
CA VAL A 86 2.45 -34.77 -16.57
C VAL A 86 1.23 -35.26 -17.34
N PHE A 87 1.42 -36.32 -18.12
CA PHE A 87 0.37 -36.99 -18.89
C PHE A 87 0.21 -38.42 -18.39
N ASN A 88 -1.02 -38.82 -18.07
CA ASN A 88 -1.39 -40.21 -17.81
C ASN A 88 -2.29 -40.71 -18.95
N ASP A 89 -2.01 -41.90 -19.47
CA ASP A 89 -2.77 -42.49 -20.58
C ASP A 89 -4.05 -43.21 -20.17
N GLY A 90 -4.36 -43.27 -18.87
CA GLY A 90 -5.50 -43.97 -18.30
C GLY A 90 -5.32 -45.49 -18.23
N ALA A 91 -4.16 -46.02 -18.64
CA ALA A 91 -3.81 -47.44 -18.67
C ALA A 91 -2.57 -47.75 -17.81
N GLY A 92 -2.27 -46.87 -16.86
CA GLY A 92 -1.17 -47.01 -15.90
C GLY A 92 0.17 -46.42 -16.33
N SER A 93 0.24 -45.69 -17.46
CA SER A 93 1.47 -45.03 -17.90
C SER A 93 1.42 -43.53 -17.68
N THR A 94 2.34 -43.04 -16.84
CA THR A 94 2.54 -41.62 -16.58
C THR A 94 3.86 -41.14 -17.21
N THR A 95 3.79 -40.09 -18.05
CA THR A 95 4.92 -39.49 -18.76
C THR A 95 5.04 -38.00 -18.41
N PRO A 96 6.14 -37.56 -17.80
CA PRO A 96 6.38 -36.15 -17.49
C PRO A 96 7.05 -35.39 -18.64
N SER A 97 7.07 -34.06 -18.57
CA SER A 97 7.85 -33.18 -19.42
C SER A 97 9.36 -33.38 -19.23
N ALA A 98 10.14 -32.96 -20.22
CA ALA A 98 11.60 -32.96 -20.12
C ALA A 98 12.05 -32.05 -18.97
N GLY A 99 13.05 -32.49 -18.19
CA GLY A 99 13.58 -31.73 -17.05
C GLY A 99 12.80 -31.88 -15.74
N ALA A 100 11.63 -32.53 -15.75
CA ALA A 100 10.88 -32.82 -14.54
C ALA A 100 11.61 -33.82 -13.62
N ILE A 101 11.57 -33.57 -12.31
CA ILE A 101 12.14 -34.45 -11.28
C ILE A 101 11.02 -35.31 -10.71
N ARG A 102 11.22 -36.63 -10.72
CA ARG A 102 10.26 -37.60 -10.17
C ARG A 102 10.29 -37.59 -8.64
N ILE A 103 9.11 -37.46 -8.02
CA ILE A 103 8.90 -37.65 -6.57
C ILE A 103 8.42 -39.09 -6.32
N ASP A 104 7.38 -39.51 -7.03
CA ASP A 104 6.86 -40.88 -7.05
C ASP A 104 6.39 -41.26 -8.47
N ASP A 105 5.72 -42.41 -8.62
CA ASP A 105 5.36 -42.93 -9.94
C ASP A 105 4.41 -42.04 -10.76
N ASN A 106 3.62 -41.21 -10.10
CA ASN A 106 2.59 -40.36 -10.70
C ASN A 106 2.79 -38.87 -10.41
N THR A 107 3.82 -38.52 -9.64
CA THR A 107 4.04 -37.17 -9.10
C THR A 107 5.41 -36.64 -9.48
N PHE A 108 5.43 -35.41 -10.00
CA PHE A 108 6.62 -34.76 -10.53
C PHE A 108 6.70 -33.29 -10.11
N MET A 109 7.92 -32.75 -10.11
CA MET A 109 8.20 -31.35 -9.80
C MET A 109 9.17 -30.72 -10.81
N ALA A 110 9.21 -29.39 -10.86
CA ALA A 110 10.23 -28.64 -11.60
C ALA A 110 10.72 -27.44 -10.76
N PRO A 111 12.02 -27.33 -10.45
CA PRO A 111 12.57 -26.16 -9.78
C PRO A 111 12.55 -24.94 -10.72
N LEU A 112 12.42 -23.74 -10.15
CA LEU A 112 12.60 -22.46 -10.87
C LEU A 112 14.03 -21.98 -10.62
N ASP A 113 14.83 -21.89 -11.70
CA ASP A 113 16.21 -21.38 -11.63
C ASP A 113 16.25 -19.88 -11.98
N VAL A 114 16.20 -19.03 -10.95
CA VAL A 114 16.12 -17.56 -11.12
C VAL A 114 17.41 -16.95 -11.67
N ASP A 115 18.56 -17.63 -11.56
CA ASP A 115 19.86 -17.11 -12.02
C ASP A 115 19.98 -17.10 -13.56
N LEU A 116 19.10 -17.83 -14.26
CA LEU A 116 19.05 -17.94 -15.71
C LEU A 116 18.03 -16.97 -16.37
N LEU A 117 17.20 -16.29 -15.59
CA LEU A 117 16.29 -15.24 -16.06
C LEU A 117 17.02 -13.89 -15.96
N GLY A 118 17.51 -13.37 -17.09
CA GLY A 118 18.38 -12.17 -17.15
C GLY A 118 17.91 -11.00 -16.28
N ALA A 119 18.87 -10.38 -15.57
CA ALA A 119 18.66 -9.61 -14.34
C ALA A 119 18.14 -8.15 -14.51
N ASP A 120 17.99 -7.64 -15.72
CA ASP A 120 17.77 -6.19 -15.91
C ASP A 120 16.29 -5.77 -15.97
N LEU A 121 15.37 -6.65 -16.37
CA LEU A 121 13.96 -6.28 -16.64
C LEU A 121 12.94 -6.85 -15.63
N VAL A 122 13.15 -8.11 -15.21
CA VAL A 122 12.37 -8.75 -14.15
C VAL A 122 13.36 -9.26 -13.13
N ARG A 123 13.34 -8.66 -11.95
CA ARG A 123 14.14 -9.15 -10.83
C ARG A 123 13.31 -10.16 -10.07
N LEU A 124 13.53 -11.43 -10.38
CA LEU A 124 12.93 -12.53 -9.63
C LEU A 124 13.74 -12.77 -8.36
N SER A 125 13.06 -12.74 -7.22
CA SER A 125 13.58 -13.26 -5.96
C SER A 125 12.86 -14.58 -5.65
N LEU A 126 13.59 -15.54 -5.08
CA LEU A 126 12.96 -16.78 -4.63
C LEU A 126 11.91 -16.41 -3.57
N PRO A 127 10.66 -16.88 -3.72
CA PRO A 127 9.59 -16.56 -2.77
C PRO A 127 9.99 -17.13 -1.42
N LEU A 128 10.35 -16.20 -0.53
CA LEU A 128 10.79 -16.39 0.84
C LEU A 128 12.27 -16.76 0.98
N GLY A 129 12.95 -15.99 1.83
CA GLY A 129 14.25 -16.34 2.43
C GLY A 129 14.18 -17.60 3.32
N LEU A 130 13.53 -18.66 2.84
CA LEU A 130 13.73 -19.99 3.36
C LEU A 130 15.18 -20.39 3.01
N PRO A 131 15.98 -20.82 4.00
CA PRO A 131 17.33 -21.26 3.73
C PRO A 131 17.28 -22.36 2.67
N VAL A 132 18.07 -22.17 1.62
CA VAL A 132 18.35 -23.16 0.57
C VAL A 132 18.50 -24.53 1.23
N GLY A 133 17.52 -25.42 1.05
CA GLY A 133 17.51 -26.74 1.69
C GLY A 133 16.46 -26.99 2.79
N SER A 134 15.40 -26.19 2.94
CA SER A 134 14.20 -26.69 3.62
C SER A 134 13.61 -27.85 2.80
N ALA A 135 13.87 -29.08 3.25
CA ALA A 135 13.33 -30.28 2.61
C ALA A 135 11.81 -30.13 2.45
N ASP A 136 11.31 -30.42 1.25
CA ASP A 136 9.88 -30.60 0.94
C ASP A 136 9.04 -29.38 0.53
N ALA A 137 9.66 -28.24 0.14
CA ALA A 137 8.95 -27.14 -0.54
C ALA A 137 9.28 -27.11 -2.04
N TYR A 138 8.27 -27.27 -2.91
CA TYR A 138 8.41 -27.25 -4.37
C TYR A 138 7.76 -26.01 -4.96
N SER A 139 8.40 -25.37 -5.96
CA SER A 139 7.85 -24.20 -6.66
C SER A 139 6.76 -24.56 -7.68
N GLN A 140 6.86 -25.74 -8.29
CA GLN A 140 5.97 -26.24 -9.34
C GLN A 140 5.80 -27.76 -9.18
N TRP A 141 4.55 -28.22 -9.13
CA TRP A 141 4.21 -29.60 -8.80
C TRP A 141 2.99 -30.07 -9.62
N SER A 142 3.05 -31.29 -10.14
CA SER A 142 1.96 -31.89 -10.91
C SER A 142 1.84 -33.39 -10.62
N GLN A 143 0.60 -33.88 -10.54
CA GLN A 143 0.26 -35.27 -10.34
C GLN A 143 -0.91 -35.69 -11.23
N THR A 144 -0.80 -36.89 -11.80
CA THR A 144 -1.91 -37.53 -12.54
C THR A 144 -2.01 -38.98 -12.10
N LEU A 145 -3.16 -39.37 -11.57
CA LEU A 145 -3.43 -40.71 -11.07
C LEU A 145 -4.15 -41.55 -12.12
N ASN A 146 -3.96 -42.87 -12.08
CA ASN A 146 -4.60 -43.79 -13.02
C ASN A 146 -6.15 -43.79 -12.90
N ASN A 147 -6.67 -43.35 -11.76
CA ASN A 147 -8.11 -43.17 -11.56
C ASN A 147 -8.67 -41.91 -12.25
N GLY A 148 -7.90 -41.20 -13.09
CA GLY A 148 -8.39 -40.02 -13.79
C GLY A 148 -8.43 -38.76 -12.94
N ASN A 149 -7.89 -38.80 -11.72
CA ASN A 149 -7.71 -37.58 -10.92
C ASN A 149 -6.39 -36.91 -11.29
N ALA A 150 -6.42 -35.59 -11.43
CA ALA A 150 -5.26 -34.78 -11.77
C ALA A 150 -5.17 -33.57 -10.86
N THR A 151 -3.96 -33.23 -10.45
CA THR A 151 -3.69 -32.07 -9.58
C THR A 151 -2.46 -31.34 -10.08
N ALA A 152 -2.53 -30.02 -10.18
CA ALA A 152 -1.40 -29.15 -10.49
C ALA A 152 -1.34 -28.00 -9.49
N ALA A 153 -0.15 -27.67 -9.02
CA ALA A 153 0.08 -26.61 -8.04
C ALA A 153 1.36 -25.82 -8.34
N THR A 154 1.30 -24.51 -8.10
CA THR A 154 2.45 -23.59 -8.17
C THR A 154 2.50 -22.69 -6.94
N GLY A 155 3.69 -22.21 -6.57
CA GLY A 155 3.94 -21.47 -5.33
C GLY A 155 4.72 -22.32 -4.32
N LEU A 156 4.51 -22.15 -3.01
CA LEU A 156 5.07 -23.07 -2.02
C LEU A 156 4.21 -24.33 -1.92
N VAL A 157 4.69 -25.46 -2.41
CA VAL A 157 3.94 -26.74 -2.39
C VAL A 157 4.62 -27.73 -1.44
N THR A 158 3.87 -28.37 -0.53
CA THR A 158 4.44 -29.45 0.32
C THR A 158 4.54 -30.78 -0.45
N ASN A 159 5.36 -31.70 0.05
CA ASN A 159 5.39 -33.10 -0.40
C ASN A 159 4.07 -33.89 -0.27
N SER A 160 3.04 -33.32 0.35
CA SER A 160 1.69 -33.90 0.43
C SER A 160 0.76 -33.49 -0.73
N GLY A 161 1.26 -32.73 -1.71
CA GLY A 161 0.50 -32.32 -2.91
C GLY A 161 -0.47 -31.15 -2.69
N GLY A 162 -0.59 -30.66 -1.45
CA GLY A 162 -1.27 -29.42 -1.15
C GLY A 162 -0.39 -28.22 -1.47
N ALA A 163 -0.92 -27.28 -2.27
CA ALA A 163 -0.39 -25.92 -2.30
C ALA A 163 -0.50 -25.35 -0.88
N ILE A 164 0.60 -24.88 -0.30
CA ILE A 164 0.55 -24.12 0.94
C ILE A 164 -0.14 -22.81 0.58
N ALA A 165 -1.34 -22.61 1.11
CA ALA A 165 -1.94 -21.29 1.15
C ALA A 165 -0.90 -20.35 1.77
N LEU A 166 -0.45 -19.37 1.00
CA LEU A 166 0.43 -18.33 1.49
C LEU A 166 -0.37 -17.61 2.58
N GLY A 167 -0.11 -17.95 3.84
CA GLY A 167 -0.62 -17.21 4.97
C GLY A 167 -0.12 -15.77 4.91
N GLU A 168 -0.68 -14.90 5.75
CA GLU A 168 -0.15 -13.55 5.90
C GLU A 168 1.38 -13.61 6.12
N PRO A 169 2.16 -12.76 5.43
CA PRO A 169 3.61 -12.69 5.61
C PRO A 169 3.96 -12.53 7.09
N ALA A 170 5.10 -13.09 7.51
CA ALA A 170 5.57 -12.99 8.90
C ALA A 170 5.75 -11.52 9.36
N ASN A 171 5.95 -10.61 8.42
CA ASN A 171 5.79 -9.17 8.60
C ASN A 171 4.79 -8.61 7.57
N PRO A 172 3.55 -8.29 7.95
CA PRO A 172 2.58 -7.66 7.06
C PRO A 172 2.96 -6.24 6.62
N ALA A 173 3.93 -5.59 7.28
CA ALA A 173 4.44 -4.29 6.86
C ALA A 173 5.56 -4.38 5.81
N ASP A 174 6.11 -5.57 5.54
CA ASP A 174 7.16 -5.78 4.54
C ASP A 174 7.09 -7.23 3.99
N PRO A 175 6.08 -7.53 3.15
CA PRO A 175 5.95 -8.84 2.53
C PRO A 175 7.10 -9.12 1.57
N PRO A 176 7.57 -10.38 1.45
CA PRO A 176 8.61 -10.73 0.50
C PRO A 176 8.15 -10.49 -0.95
N VAL A 177 8.86 -9.61 -1.66
CA VAL A 177 8.67 -9.33 -3.08
C VAL A 177 9.27 -10.48 -3.91
N MET A 178 8.44 -11.16 -4.69
CA MET A 178 8.86 -12.27 -5.57
C MET A 178 9.38 -11.75 -6.91
N ALA A 179 8.80 -10.68 -7.43
CA ALA A 179 9.22 -10.11 -8.71
C ALA A 179 9.07 -8.59 -8.70
N THR A 180 10.10 -7.88 -9.14
CA THR A 180 10.00 -6.46 -9.52
C THR A 180 10.08 -6.35 -11.03
N LEU A 181 9.08 -5.70 -11.63
CA LEU A 181 9.03 -5.41 -13.06
C LEU A 181 9.27 -3.91 -13.28
N ASP A 182 10.33 -3.56 -14.00
CA ASP A 182 10.58 -2.19 -14.44
C ASP A 182 9.68 -1.87 -15.65
N LEU A 183 8.59 -1.14 -15.41
CA LEU A 183 7.65 -0.75 -16.45
C LEU A 183 8.22 0.36 -17.35
N GLY A 184 9.15 1.17 -16.86
CA GLY A 184 9.77 2.26 -17.60
C GLY A 184 10.72 1.81 -18.70
N SER A 185 11.29 0.61 -18.54
CA SER A 185 12.09 -0.04 -19.57
C SER A 185 11.23 -0.72 -20.66
N LEU A 186 9.91 -0.87 -20.43
CA LEU A 186 8.96 -1.35 -21.42
C LEU A 186 8.47 -0.20 -22.32
N VAL A 187 8.01 -0.55 -23.52
CA VAL A 187 7.35 0.42 -24.41
C VAL A 187 5.89 0.56 -23.94
N PRO A 188 5.36 1.79 -23.76
CA PRO A 188 5.89 3.08 -24.24
C PRO A 188 6.49 3.97 -23.09
N PRO A 189 7.30 5.02 -23.41
CA PRO A 189 8.05 5.82 -22.43
C PRO A 189 7.17 6.54 -21.38
N GLU A 190 5.86 6.57 -21.58
CA GLU A 190 4.87 7.04 -20.63
C GLU A 190 4.86 6.25 -19.31
N LEU A 191 5.49 5.07 -19.26
CA LEU A 191 5.67 4.26 -18.06
C LEU A 191 7.01 4.50 -17.34
N ALA A 192 7.83 5.45 -17.81
CA ALA A 192 9.11 5.77 -17.20
C ALA A 192 8.99 6.13 -15.72
N GLY A 193 9.93 5.64 -14.90
CA GLY A 193 9.94 5.85 -13.46
C GLY A 193 8.92 5.00 -12.69
N MET A 194 8.28 4.01 -13.32
CA MET A 194 7.37 3.09 -12.62
C MET A 194 7.96 1.69 -12.47
N THR A 195 7.80 1.12 -11.29
CA THR A 195 8.09 -0.29 -11.00
C THR A 195 6.87 -0.97 -10.41
N LEU A 196 6.64 -2.21 -10.81
CA LEU A 196 5.57 -3.04 -10.27
C LEU A 196 6.18 -4.17 -9.45
N ASP A 197 5.94 -4.14 -8.15
CA ASP A 197 6.34 -5.15 -7.19
C ASP A 197 5.22 -6.18 -6.99
N ILE A 198 5.59 -7.43 -7.17
CA ILE A 198 4.68 -8.56 -7.13
C ILE A 198 5.15 -9.48 -6.01
N GLY A 199 4.24 -9.73 -5.06
CA GLY A 199 4.48 -10.65 -3.96
C GLY A 199 4.47 -12.11 -4.39
N ALA A 200 4.52 -12.99 -3.40
CA ALA A 200 4.35 -14.41 -3.63
C ALA A 200 2.99 -14.71 -4.27
N ALA A 201 3.02 -15.51 -5.34
CA ALA A 201 1.85 -15.94 -6.09
C ALA A 201 1.76 -17.47 -6.11
N SER A 202 0.55 -17.99 -5.94
CA SER A 202 0.28 -19.43 -5.96
C SER A 202 -1.02 -19.77 -6.69
N SER A 203 -1.10 -20.99 -7.21
CA SER A 203 -2.34 -21.54 -7.74
C SER A 203 -2.42 -23.04 -7.56
N LEU A 204 -3.64 -23.56 -7.58
CA LEU A 204 -3.97 -24.97 -7.51
C LEU A 204 -5.13 -25.23 -8.47
N ALA A 205 -4.99 -26.26 -9.29
CA ALA A 205 -6.07 -26.81 -10.10
C ALA A 205 -6.20 -28.30 -9.79
N TYR A 206 -7.42 -28.74 -9.52
CA TYR A 206 -7.75 -30.11 -9.18
C TYR A 206 -8.91 -30.59 -10.04
N LEU A 207 -8.76 -31.79 -10.60
CA LEU A 207 -9.78 -32.51 -11.36
C LEU A 207 -10.03 -33.84 -10.69
N GLU A 208 -11.26 -34.05 -10.24
CA GLU A 208 -11.74 -35.34 -9.77
C GLU A 208 -12.67 -35.94 -10.82
N GLN A 209 -12.24 -37.05 -11.42
CA GLN A 209 -13.04 -37.78 -12.38
C GLN A 209 -13.68 -39.03 -11.76
N CYS A 210 -13.05 -39.57 -10.73
CA CYS A 210 -13.48 -40.77 -10.04
C CYS A 210 -13.67 -40.46 -8.55
N GLY A 211 -14.88 -40.67 -8.06
CA GLY A 211 -15.25 -40.39 -6.67
C GLY A 211 -16.24 -41.43 -6.10
N ASP A 212 -16.62 -41.25 -4.84
CA ASP A 212 -17.61 -42.13 -4.19
C ASP A 212 -18.99 -41.92 -4.79
N LEU A 213 -19.59 -43.00 -5.31
CA LEU A 213 -20.95 -42.98 -5.87
C LEU A 213 -22.05 -43.00 -4.78
N GLY A 214 -21.68 -42.86 -3.50
CA GLY A 214 -22.60 -42.86 -2.36
C GLY A 214 -23.09 -44.25 -1.95
N ASN A 215 -22.53 -45.29 -2.56
CA ASN A 215 -22.83 -46.71 -2.31
C ASN A 215 -21.60 -47.49 -1.82
N GLY A 216 -20.49 -46.79 -1.51
CA GLY A 216 -19.23 -47.39 -1.07
C GLY A 216 -18.36 -47.93 -2.20
N TRP A 217 -18.71 -47.66 -3.46
CA TRP A 217 -17.90 -47.95 -4.64
C TRP A 217 -17.35 -46.65 -5.23
N LEU A 218 -16.09 -46.70 -5.66
CA LEU A 218 -15.51 -45.64 -6.49
C LEU A 218 -15.93 -45.86 -7.94
N GLY A 219 -16.41 -44.81 -8.58
CA GLY A 219 -16.80 -44.87 -9.99
C GLY A 219 -16.71 -43.51 -10.65
N PRO A 220 -16.82 -43.47 -11.99
CA PRO A 220 -16.73 -42.23 -12.74
C PRO A 220 -17.89 -41.32 -12.34
N LEU A 221 -17.56 -40.06 -12.06
CA LEU A 221 -18.56 -39.04 -11.76
C LEU A 221 -19.29 -38.65 -13.05
N GLU A 222 -20.61 -38.46 -12.96
CA GLU A 222 -21.42 -37.98 -14.09
C GLU A 222 -20.97 -36.58 -14.56
N GLN A 223 -20.46 -35.77 -13.62
CA GLN A 223 -19.80 -34.50 -13.87
C GLN A 223 -18.48 -34.47 -13.09
N PRO A 224 -17.33 -34.37 -13.76
CA PRO A 224 -16.05 -34.19 -13.10
C PRO A 224 -16.09 -32.97 -12.16
N GLN A 225 -15.56 -33.11 -10.95
CA GLN A 225 -15.42 -31.97 -10.05
C GLN A 225 -14.13 -31.24 -10.38
N VAL A 226 -14.22 -29.92 -10.48
CA VAL A 226 -13.07 -29.06 -10.77
C VAL A 226 -12.96 -28.04 -9.66
N GLU A 227 -11.85 -28.05 -8.94
CA GLU A 227 -11.52 -27.05 -7.93
C GLU A 227 -10.33 -26.21 -8.39
N ARG A 228 -10.45 -24.89 -8.22
CA ARG A 228 -9.41 -23.92 -8.57
C ARG A 228 -9.26 -22.91 -7.47
N THR A 229 -8.03 -22.74 -7.00
CA THR A 229 -7.70 -21.72 -6.02
C THR A 229 -6.46 -20.95 -6.45
N TYR A 230 -6.36 -19.70 -6.02
CA TYR A 230 -5.21 -18.85 -6.27
C TYR A 230 -4.89 -18.03 -5.04
N GLY A 231 -3.66 -17.53 -4.97
CA GLY A 231 -3.20 -16.63 -3.93
C GLY A 231 -2.23 -15.60 -4.49
N VAL A 232 -2.39 -14.34 -4.08
CA VAL A 232 -1.43 -13.26 -4.32
C VAL A 232 -1.23 -12.51 -3.01
N SER A 233 0.02 -12.33 -2.58
CA SER A 233 0.32 -11.71 -1.28
C SER A 233 0.50 -10.19 -1.34
N LEU A 234 0.98 -9.65 -2.46
CA LEU A 234 1.30 -8.24 -2.65
C LEU A 234 1.15 -7.87 -4.12
N LEU A 235 0.69 -6.65 -4.38
CA LEU A 235 0.80 -6.01 -5.68
C LEU A 235 0.94 -4.51 -5.46
N ASP A 236 2.16 -4.01 -5.56
CA ASP A 236 2.50 -2.63 -5.28
C ASP A 236 3.04 -1.96 -6.55
N LEU A 237 2.63 -0.71 -6.76
CA LEU A 237 3.09 0.13 -7.85
C LEU A 237 3.87 1.30 -7.26
N ASP A 238 5.13 1.40 -7.60
CA ASP A 238 5.95 2.57 -7.30
C ASP A 238 5.99 3.50 -8.50
N ALA A 239 5.87 4.80 -8.24
CA ALA A 239 6.03 5.84 -9.23
C ALA A 239 7.01 6.91 -8.73
N GLU A 240 8.10 7.11 -9.47
CA GLU A 240 8.98 8.26 -9.33
C GLU A 240 8.27 9.51 -9.85
N MET A 241 8.18 10.54 -9.01
CA MET A 241 7.42 11.75 -9.32
C MET A 241 8.30 12.99 -9.32
N GLN A 242 8.59 13.52 -10.51
CA GLN A 242 9.37 14.76 -10.65
C GLN A 242 8.72 15.96 -9.94
N GLU A 243 7.39 16.01 -9.91
CA GLU A 243 6.65 17.05 -9.18
C GLU A 243 6.87 16.97 -7.67
N LEU A 244 6.99 15.75 -7.11
CA LEU A 244 7.30 15.55 -5.69
C LEU A 244 8.72 15.99 -5.36
N ASP A 245 9.71 15.61 -6.19
CA ASP A 245 11.10 16.07 -6.06
C ASP A 245 11.21 17.60 -6.11
N SER A 246 10.46 18.21 -7.03
CA SER A 246 10.40 19.66 -7.18
C SER A 246 9.79 20.33 -5.95
N ALA A 247 8.76 19.72 -5.35
CA ALA A 247 8.13 20.23 -4.13
C ALA A 247 9.06 20.13 -2.91
N VAL A 248 9.77 19.00 -2.75
CA VAL A 248 10.75 18.80 -1.67
C VAL A 248 11.92 19.78 -1.83
N THR A 249 12.50 19.88 -3.02
CA THR A 249 13.59 20.82 -3.32
C THR A 249 13.16 22.27 -3.12
N GLY A 250 11.96 22.64 -3.57
CA GLY A 250 11.39 23.97 -3.36
C GLY A 250 11.21 24.27 -1.88
N THR A 251 10.79 23.28 -1.10
CA THR A 251 10.64 23.41 0.36
C THR A 251 11.99 23.61 1.05
N GLU A 252 13.03 22.86 0.65
CA GLU A 252 14.39 23.08 1.16
C GLU A 252 14.87 24.52 0.91
N GLN A 253 14.64 25.05 -0.29
CA GLN A 253 14.99 26.44 -0.62
C GLN A 253 14.22 27.45 0.21
N LEU A 254 12.93 27.18 0.51
CA LEU A 254 12.14 28.02 1.42
C LEU A 254 12.71 27.99 2.83
N LEU A 255 13.09 26.81 3.35
CA LEU A 255 13.71 26.67 4.67
C LEU A 255 15.08 27.37 4.75
N ASP A 256 15.88 27.30 3.70
CA ASP A 256 17.17 28.01 3.60
C ASP A 256 16.98 29.55 3.61
N GLY A 257 15.83 30.03 3.14
CA GLY A 257 15.47 31.45 3.18
C GLY A 257 14.91 31.94 4.52
N ILE A 258 14.56 31.05 5.45
CA ILE A 258 13.95 31.43 6.75
C ILE A 258 14.84 32.36 7.57
N PRO A 259 16.16 32.12 7.75
CA PRO A 259 17.02 33.02 8.52
C PRO A 259 16.97 34.46 8.00
N ALA A 260 17.06 34.66 6.68
CA ALA A 260 16.97 36.00 6.09
C ALA A 260 15.60 36.65 6.32
N LYS A 261 14.50 35.88 6.27
CA LYS A 261 13.16 36.39 6.60
C LYS A 261 13.02 36.78 8.07
N LEU A 262 13.68 36.07 9.00
CA LEU A 262 13.70 36.48 10.40
C LEU A 262 14.51 37.76 10.61
N ASP A 263 15.66 37.90 9.94
CA ASP A 263 16.47 39.11 9.98
C ASP A 263 15.68 40.32 9.45
N ASP A 264 14.96 40.16 8.33
CA ASP A 264 14.09 41.20 7.76
C ASP A 264 12.90 41.54 8.69
N ALA A 265 12.40 40.55 9.45
CA ALA A 265 11.30 40.73 10.40
C ALA A 265 11.72 41.50 11.66
N GLU A 266 13.02 41.53 12.01
CA GLU A 266 13.53 42.23 13.20
C GLU A 266 13.18 43.72 13.17
N ALA A 267 13.37 44.39 12.03
CA ALA A 267 13.02 45.80 11.86
C ALA A 267 11.50 46.05 11.99
N GLY A 268 10.67 45.12 11.47
CA GLY A 268 9.21 45.18 11.63
C GLY A 268 8.79 45.00 13.09
N LEU A 269 9.48 44.10 13.80
CA LEU A 269 9.25 43.80 15.20
C LEU A 269 9.60 44.98 16.11
N GLU A 270 10.75 45.63 15.88
CA GLU A 270 11.15 46.87 16.57
C GLU A 270 10.10 47.97 16.41
N LEU A 271 9.63 48.18 15.18
CA LEU A 271 8.59 49.17 14.88
C LEU A 271 7.26 48.81 15.57
N ALA A 272 6.87 47.53 15.56
CA ALA A 272 5.65 47.06 16.19
C ALA A 272 5.69 47.19 17.73
N ILE A 273 6.85 46.98 18.36
CA ILE A 273 7.04 47.19 19.80
C ILE A 273 6.95 48.68 20.13
N ALA A 274 7.66 49.53 19.37
CA ALA A 274 7.60 50.98 19.55
C ALA A 274 6.15 51.52 19.38
N ALA A 275 5.42 51.02 18.39
CA ALA A 275 4.01 51.35 18.18
C ALA A 275 3.09 50.80 19.28
N GLY A 276 3.43 49.66 19.88
CA GLY A 276 2.65 49.02 20.94
C GLY A 276 2.58 49.83 22.23
N PHE A 277 3.62 50.60 22.55
CA PHE A 277 3.60 51.55 23.67
C PHE A 277 2.73 52.79 23.39
N GLY A 278 2.57 53.14 22.11
CA GLY A 278 1.73 54.25 21.63
C GLY A 278 2.15 55.64 22.12
N PRO A 279 1.75 56.72 21.44
CA PRO A 279 1.76 58.03 22.05
C PRO A 279 0.66 58.05 23.12
N VAL A 280 1.04 58.12 24.39
CA VAL A 280 0.07 58.38 25.47
C VAL A 280 -0.32 59.85 25.34
N ASP A 281 -1.36 60.13 24.55
CA ASP A 281 -1.92 61.47 24.32
C ASP A 281 -2.61 62.04 25.57
N ALA A 282 -2.88 61.19 26.57
CA ALA A 282 -3.30 61.61 27.89
C ALA A 282 -2.08 62.07 28.70
N PRO A 283 -2.06 63.30 29.26
CA PRO A 283 -0.97 63.70 30.13
C PRO A 283 -0.88 62.73 31.31
N LEU A 284 0.26 62.06 31.43
CA LEU A 284 0.59 61.15 32.54
C LEU A 284 0.54 61.93 33.86
N ILE A 285 1.10 63.14 33.88
CA ILE A 285 1.04 64.16 34.94
C ILE A 285 1.27 65.53 34.29
N GLU A 286 0.47 66.57 34.58
CA GLU A 286 0.76 67.99 34.26
C GLU A 286 1.51 68.26 32.93
N ALA A 287 1.00 67.72 31.81
CA ALA A 287 1.58 67.84 30.45
C ALA A 287 2.82 66.98 30.11
N VAL A 288 3.12 65.95 30.91
CA VAL A 288 4.10 64.89 30.59
C VAL A 288 3.44 63.82 29.73
N THR A 289 4.04 63.47 28.60
CA THR A 289 3.60 62.41 27.69
C THR A 289 4.76 61.48 27.35
N LEU A 290 4.46 60.32 26.75
CA LEU A 290 5.51 59.55 26.08
C LEU A 290 5.98 60.30 24.83
N GLY A 291 7.28 60.17 24.55
CA GLY A 291 7.95 60.65 23.36
C GLY A 291 8.16 59.53 22.36
N SER A 292 9.35 59.48 21.75
CA SER A 292 9.74 58.34 20.92
C SER A 292 10.01 57.10 21.78
N VAL A 293 9.86 55.94 21.16
CA VAL A 293 10.31 54.67 21.72
C VAL A 293 11.31 54.07 20.75
N ASP A 294 12.52 53.83 21.22
CA ASP A 294 13.54 53.12 20.47
C ASP A 294 13.56 51.68 20.98
N ALA A 295 13.12 50.72 20.16
CA ALA A 295 13.17 49.31 20.50
C ALA A 295 14.29 48.63 19.70
N ALA A 296 14.98 47.69 20.33
CA ALA A 296 15.88 46.77 19.68
C ALA A 296 15.53 45.35 20.09
N VAL A 297 15.48 44.45 19.12
CA VAL A 297 15.19 43.03 19.37
C VAL A 297 16.38 42.20 18.93
N ASN A 298 16.75 41.21 19.74
CA ASN A 298 17.76 40.23 19.37
C ASN A 298 17.13 38.84 19.42
N MET A 299 17.06 38.18 18.27
CA MET A 299 16.56 36.83 18.12
C MET A 299 17.70 35.84 17.87
N GLY A 300 17.64 34.67 18.50
CA GLY A 300 18.50 33.55 18.14
C GLY A 300 18.12 32.94 16.79
N THR A 301 18.95 32.00 16.32
CA THR A 301 18.62 31.21 15.13
C THR A 301 17.67 30.07 15.50
N PRO A 302 16.53 29.90 14.79
CA PRO A 302 15.65 28.76 15.00
C PRO A 302 16.33 27.44 14.59
N ASP A 303 16.08 26.36 15.32
CA ASP A 303 16.54 25.02 14.95
C ASP A 303 15.58 24.39 13.92
N LEU A 304 16.03 24.33 12.66
CA LEU A 304 15.27 23.75 11.55
C LEU A 304 15.57 22.26 11.34
N GLY A 305 16.40 21.63 12.16
CA GLY A 305 16.74 20.20 12.06
C GLY A 305 15.52 19.27 12.05
N PRO A 306 14.53 19.45 12.95
CA PRO A 306 13.30 18.67 12.92
C PRO A 306 12.49 18.84 11.63
N VAL A 307 12.43 20.07 11.09
CA VAL A 307 11.72 20.36 9.83
C VAL A 307 12.42 19.66 8.66
N ARG A 308 13.75 19.67 8.63
CA ARG A 308 14.53 18.96 7.59
C ARG A 308 14.41 17.45 7.66
N THR A 309 14.15 16.88 8.84
CA THR A 309 13.92 15.44 8.99
C THR A 309 12.61 15.03 8.31
N LEU A 310 11.59 15.90 8.31
CA LEU A 310 10.31 15.65 7.62
C LEU A 310 10.45 15.63 6.09
N LEU A 311 11.48 16.27 5.54
CA LEU A 311 11.78 16.28 4.10
C LEU A 311 12.44 14.98 3.61
N GLN A 312 12.92 14.14 4.53
CA GLN A 312 13.60 12.87 4.23
C GLN A 312 12.82 11.66 4.74
N GLY A 313 11.66 11.90 5.36
CA GLY A 313 10.83 10.87 5.94
C GLY A 313 9.93 10.21 4.90
N THR A 314 9.32 9.11 5.31
CA THR A 314 8.19 8.50 4.60
C THR A 314 6.89 8.83 5.31
N ARG A 315 5.79 8.90 4.56
CA ARG A 315 4.45 9.08 5.12
C ARG A 315 3.45 8.18 4.40
N THR A 316 2.76 7.38 5.19
CA THR A 316 1.68 6.50 4.72
C THR A 316 0.34 7.13 5.04
N ASP A 317 -0.65 6.99 4.15
CA ASP A 317 -2.01 7.42 4.44
C ASP A 317 -2.66 6.57 5.55
N ASP A 318 -3.71 7.10 6.19
CA ASP A 318 -4.43 6.39 7.25
C ASP A 318 -5.01 5.03 6.80
N GLY A 319 -5.36 4.93 5.51
CA GLY A 319 -5.87 3.71 4.89
C GLY A 319 -4.77 2.71 4.55
N GLY A 320 -3.49 3.12 4.59
CA GLY A 320 -2.34 2.33 4.15
C GLY A 320 -2.45 1.85 2.70
N LEU A 321 -3.01 2.68 1.83
CA LEU A 321 -3.13 2.49 0.38
C LEU A 321 -1.91 3.04 -0.36
N LEU A 322 -1.26 4.07 0.18
CA LEU A 322 -0.07 4.67 -0.42
C LEU A 322 0.93 5.13 0.64
N THR A 323 2.20 5.06 0.26
CA THR A 323 3.33 5.59 1.02
C THR A 323 4.12 6.54 0.14
N VAL A 324 4.34 7.76 0.62
CA VAL A 324 5.17 8.76 -0.03
C VAL A 324 6.51 8.80 0.67
N ASP A 325 7.59 8.60 -0.09
CA ASP A 325 8.95 8.83 0.36
C ASP A 325 9.44 10.19 -0.17
N PHE A 326 9.55 11.16 0.73
CA PHE A 326 10.02 12.51 0.38
C PHE A 326 11.53 12.56 0.13
N GLY A 327 12.29 11.59 0.64
CA GLY A 327 13.74 11.51 0.44
C GLY A 327 14.14 10.94 -0.93
N THR A 328 13.33 10.05 -1.49
CA THR A 328 13.58 9.42 -2.80
C THR A 328 12.67 9.91 -3.93
N GLY A 329 11.58 10.61 -3.61
CA GLY A 329 10.62 11.08 -4.62
C GLY A 329 9.68 9.99 -5.12
N ILE A 330 9.59 8.87 -4.42
CA ILE A 330 8.80 7.69 -4.80
C ILE A 330 7.45 7.71 -4.08
N VAL A 331 6.39 7.44 -4.84
CA VAL A 331 5.06 7.14 -4.31
C VAL A 331 4.74 5.67 -4.56
N SER A 332 4.71 4.88 -3.49
CA SER A 332 4.33 3.47 -3.49
C SER A 332 2.83 3.33 -3.26
N MET A 333 2.14 2.54 -4.07
CA MET A 333 0.68 2.33 -4.02
C MET A 333 0.35 0.85 -3.90
N ASP A 334 -0.36 0.47 -2.85
CA ASP A 334 -0.85 -0.89 -2.62
C ASP A 334 -2.12 -1.13 -3.45
N LEU A 335 -1.93 -1.66 -4.65
CA LEU A 335 -3.02 -1.96 -5.57
C LEU A 335 -3.87 -3.13 -5.07
N ALA A 336 -3.27 -4.06 -4.31
CA ALA A 336 -3.98 -5.20 -3.76
C ALA A 336 -5.06 -4.75 -2.77
N LYS A 337 -4.71 -3.84 -1.86
CA LYS A 337 -5.63 -3.28 -0.87
C LYS A 337 -6.61 -2.29 -1.48
N THR A 338 -6.18 -1.52 -2.48
CA THR A 338 -7.07 -0.58 -3.17
C THR A 338 -8.17 -1.32 -3.95
N ALA A 339 -7.85 -2.42 -4.63
CA ALA A 339 -8.83 -3.19 -5.40
C ALA A 339 -9.63 -4.19 -4.56
N GLY A 340 -9.01 -4.80 -3.54
CA GLY A 340 -9.54 -5.93 -2.78
C GLY A 340 -9.92 -5.63 -1.33
N GLY A 341 -9.64 -4.42 -0.84
CA GLY A 341 -9.86 -4.02 0.55
C GLY A 341 -9.03 -4.84 1.54
N ALA A 342 -9.59 -5.12 2.70
CA ALA A 342 -8.89 -5.79 3.80
C ALA A 342 -8.44 -7.24 3.50
N ASN A 343 -8.98 -7.89 2.46
CA ASN A 343 -8.59 -9.25 2.06
C ASN A 343 -7.55 -9.27 0.93
N GLY A 344 -7.13 -8.09 0.43
CA GLY A 344 -6.30 -7.97 -0.76
C GLY A 344 -6.94 -8.63 -1.98
N LEU A 345 -6.12 -9.15 -2.89
CA LEU A 345 -6.58 -9.72 -4.16
C LEU A 345 -7.22 -11.12 -4.04
N ASN A 346 -7.27 -11.70 -2.85
CA ASN A 346 -7.70 -13.08 -2.64
C ASN A 346 -9.23 -13.18 -2.51
N GLY A 347 -9.84 -14.15 -3.20
CA GLY A 347 -11.28 -14.38 -3.19
C GLY A 347 -12.09 -13.50 -4.16
N MET A 348 -11.42 -12.76 -5.05
CA MET A 348 -12.05 -12.05 -6.17
C MET A 348 -12.65 -13.05 -7.18
N ALA A 349 -13.66 -12.58 -7.92
CA ALA A 349 -14.31 -13.39 -8.96
C ALA A 349 -13.31 -13.76 -10.08
N PRO A 350 -13.58 -14.83 -10.84
CA PRO A 350 -12.74 -15.17 -12.00
C PRO A 350 -12.59 -14.00 -12.97
N ASN A 351 -11.37 -13.83 -13.51
CA ASN A 351 -11.01 -12.81 -14.50
C ASN A 351 -11.29 -11.37 -14.03
N THR A 352 -11.03 -11.05 -12.75
CA THR A 352 -11.21 -9.70 -12.21
C THR A 352 -10.02 -8.81 -12.59
N GLU A 353 -10.30 -7.63 -13.14
CA GLU A 353 -9.29 -6.62 -13.46
C GLU A 353 -9.01 -5.73 -12.23
N VAL A 354 -7.74 -5.55 -11.90
CA VAL A 354 -7.26 -4.87 -10.67
C VAL A 354 -6.91 -3.41 -10.91
N ILE A 355 -6.45 -3.08 -12.12
CA ILE A 355 -6.12 -1.70 -12.51
C ILE A 355 -7.20 -1.18 -13.47
N ALA A 356 -7.39 0.14 -13.50
CA ALA A 356 -8.10 0.88 -14.56
C ALA A 356 -9.61 1.15 -14.39
N ASN A 357 -10.10 1.32 -13.16
CA ASN A 357 -11.35 2.06 -13.00
C ASN A 357 -11.10 3.46 -12.42
N GLN A 358 -11.92 4.41 -12.85
CA GLN A 358 -11.83 5.81 -12.43
C GLN A 358 -11.94 5.99 -10.91
N ALA A 359 -12.57 5.05 -10.21
CA ALA A 359 -12.74 5.12 -8.76
C ALA A 359 -11.41 4.89 -8.03
N ILE A 360 -10.64 3.86 -8.41
CA ILE A 360 -9.31 3.56 -7.84
C ILE A 360 -8.35 4.74 -8.05
N THR A 361 -8.31 5.31 -9.26
CA THR A 361 -7.46 6.50 -9.53
C THR A 361 -7.87 7.70 -8.68
N GLN A 362 -9.17 7.92 -8.48
CA GLN A 362 -9.66 9.02 -7.64
C GLN A 362 -9.37 8.79 -6.16
N GLU A 363 -9.46 7.56 -5.68
CA GLU A 363 -9.15 7.18 -4.30
C GLU A 363 -7.66 7.40 -3.99
N LEU A 364 -6.76 6.90 -4.84
CA LEU A 364 -5.32 7.12 -4.69
C LEU A 364 -4.93 8.60 -4.78
N ALA A 365 -5.51 9.35 -5.71
CA ALA A 365 -5.26 10.79 -5.82
C ALA A 365 -5.77 11.58 -4.60
N ALA A 366 -6.92 11.19 -4.04
CA ALA A 366 -7.47 11.80 -2.83
C ALA A 366 -6.61 11.48 -1.61
N ALA A 367 -6.18 10.22 -1.46
CA ALA A 367 -5.29 9.81 -0.39
C ALA A 367 -3.94 10.54 -0.49
N LEU A 368 -3.37 10.72 -1.69
CA LEU A 368 -2.13 11.49 -1.87
C LEU A 368 -2.32 12.95 -1.49
N THR A 369 -3.45 13.55 -1.87
CA THR A 369 -3.80 14.93 -1.48
C THR A 369 -3.84 15.08 0.04
N GLN A 370 -4.39 14.09 0.75
CA GLN A 370 -4.44 14.09 2.21
C GLN A 370 -3.04 13.93 2.82
N VAL A 371 -2.23 12.99 2.33
CA VAL A 371 -0.85 12.78 2.81
C VAL A 371 0.00 14.04 2.64
N LEU A 372 -0.12 14.73 1.51
CA LEU A 372 0.56 16.00 1.27
C LEU A 372 0.04 17.11 2.18
N ALA A 373 -1.26 17.17 2.47
CA ALA A 373 -1.83 18.12 3.41
C ALA A 373 -1.30 17.90 4.84
N ASP A 374 -1.34 16.66 5.32
CA ASP A 374 -0.84 16.32 6.64
C ASP A 374 0.67 16.57 6.76
N TRP A 375 1.43 16.31 5.69
CA TRP A 375 2.84 16.65 5.62
C TRP A 375 3.09 18.15 5.71
N ARG A 376 2.32 18.99 4.98
CA ARG A 376 2.41 20.46 5.09
C ARG A 376 2.10 20.95 6.49
N ASP A 377 1.07 20.38 7.12
CA ASP A 377 0.68 20.71 8.50
C ASP A 377 1.81 20.37 9.48
N ASP A 378 2.46 19.23 9.31
CA ASP A 378 3.60 18.83 10.15
C ASP A 378 4.84 19.71 9.92
N VAL A 379 5.15 20.06 8.67
CA VAL A 379 6.25 21.01 8.34
C VAL A 379 5.97 22.37 8.99
N THR A 380 4.75 22.87 8.86
CA THR A 380 4.32 24.16 9.43
C THR A 380 4.35 24.13 10.95
N SER A 381 3.84 23.06 11.56
CA SER A 381 3.84 22.83 13.01
C SER A 381 5.26 22.71 13.57
N ALA A 382 6.14 21.98 12.87
CA ALA A 382 7.55 21.86 13.24
C ALA A 382 8.27 23.22 13.16
N LEU A 383 7.98 24.03 12.14
CA LEU A 383 8.52 25.39 12.05
C LEU A 383 7.99 26.30 13.17
N VAL A 384 6.68 26.27 13.45
CA VAL A 384 6.11 27.05 14.55
C VAL A 384 6.77 26.66 15.87
N THR A 385 6.99 25.37 16.10
CA THR A 385 7.74 24.87 17.25
C THR A 385 9.17 25.44 17.27
N ALA A 386 9.89 25.37 16.14
CA ALA A 386 11.25 25.91 16.03
C ALA A 386 11.30 27.40 16.40
N ILE A 387 10.43 28.23 15.81
CA ILE A 387 10.29 29.66 16.12
C ILE A 387 9.95 29.88 17.59
N ARG A 388 8.98 29.13 18.13
CA ARG A 388 8.55 29.29 19.53
C ARG A 388 9.65 28.93 20.52
N THR A 389 10.58 28.05 20.17
CA THR A 389 11.74 27.69 21.01
C THR A 389 12.91 28.67 20.88
N THR A 390 12.91 29.55 19.87
CA THR A 390 13.97 30.54 19.64
C THR A 390 14.08 31.51 20.83
N PRO A 391 15.29 31.74 21.36
CA PRO A 391 15.50 32.74 22.40
C PRO A 391 15.40 34.15 21.83
N VAL A 392 14.74 35.03 22.56
CA VAL A 392 14.50 36.44 22.23
C VAL A 392 14.87 37.31 23.41
N SER A 393 15.53 38.43 23.12
CA SER A 393 15.74 39.52 24.07
C SER A 393 15.25 40.83 23.45
N VAL A 394 14.59 41.66 24.24
CA VAL A 394 14.06 42.95 23.80
C VAL A 394 14.59 44.03 24.72
N THR A 395 15.13 45.10 24.14
CA THR A 395 15.44 46.33 24.88
C THR A 395 14.61 47.46 24.30
N ALA A 396 13.99 48.27 25.16
CA ALA A 396 13.22 49.43 24.73
C ALA A 396 13.61 50.65 25.56
N ALA A 397 13.98 51.74 24.89
CA ALA A 397 14.21 53.04 25.50
C ALA A 397 12.99 53.92 25.24
N VAL A 398 12.18 54.13 26.28
CA VAL A 398 10.97 54.95 26.22
C VAL A 398 11.33 56.36 26.66
N HIS A 399 11.30 57.31 25.73
CA HIS A 399 11.57 58.71 26.05
C HIS A 399 10.33 59.34 26.67
N VAL A 400 10.51 60.05 27.77
CA VAL A 400 9.45 60.81 28.45
C VAL A 400 9.69 62.29 28.16
N GLN A 401 8.65 63.02 27.78
CA GLN A 401 8.75 64.42 27.41
C GLN A 401 7.62 65.27 27.98
N SER A 402 7.84 66.58 28.10
CA SER A 402 6.78 67.56 28.36
C SER A 402 6.89 68.70 27.37
N MET A 403 5.78 69.00 26.68
CA MET A 403 5.74 70.03 25.63
C MET A 403 6.87 69.89 24.58
N GLY A 404 7.30 68.66 24.27
CA GLY A 404 8.40 68.37 23.34
C GLY A 404 9.82 68.49 23.92
N VAL A 405 9.97 68.71 25.22
CA VAL A 405 11.26 68.73 25.93
C VAL A 405 11.51 67.37 26.56
N PRO A 406 12.64 66.67 26.27
CA PRO A 406 12.97 65.39 26.89
C PRO A 406 13.25 65.56 28.38
N LEU A 407 12.64 64.71 29.18
CA LEU A 407 12.68 64.76 30.65
C LEU A 407 13.45 63.59 31.25
N ALA A 408 13.16 62.37 30.78
CA ALA A 408 13.77 61.14 31.25
C ALA A 408 13.72 60.08 30.14
N VAL A 409 14.55 59.05 30.29
CA VAL A 409 14.46 57.82 29.49
C VAL A 409 14.21 56.66 30.45
N ILE A 410 13.21 55.84 30.13
CA ILE A 410 12.94 54.59 30.82
C ILE A 410 13.50 53.47 29.95
N ASP A 411 14.58 52.87 30.41
CA ASP A 411 15.18 51.72 29.75
C ASP A 411 14.51 50.45 30.29
N LEU A 412 13.92 49.67 29.39
CA LEU A 412 13.32 48.39 29.66
C LEU A 412 14.17 47.31 29.00
N ALA A 413 14.42 46.22 29.72
CA ALA A 413 15.06 45.04 29.14
C ALA A 413 14.32 43.78 29.56
N LEU A 414 14.10 42.92 28.57
CA LEU A 414 13.40 41.65 28.67
C LEU A 414 14.28 40.57 28.05
N GLY A 415 14.37 39.42 28.72
CA GLY A 415 15.05 38.24 28.19
C GLY A 415 16.43 37.97 28.78
N PRO A 416 17.07 36.85 28.37
CA PRO A 416 16.61 35.94 27.33
C PRO A 416 15.41 35.08 27.76
N VAL A 417 14.35 35.07 26.95
CA VAL A 417 13.17 34.18 27.07
C VAL A 417 12.83 33.59 25.71
N THR A 418 11.97 32.58 25.63
CA THR A 418 11.58 32.01 24.34
C THR A 418 10.49 32.86 23.66
N ALA A 419 10.49 32.92 22.33
CA ALA A 419 9.43 33.61 21.58
C ALA A 419 8.04 33.06 21.92
N GLY A 420 7.94 31.74 22.12
CA GLY A 420 6.71 31.06 22.53
C GLY A 420 6.17 31.56 23.86
N GLN A 421 7.03 31.79 24.86
CA GLN A 421 6.60 32.35 26.14
C GLN A 421 5.98 33.74 25.99
N LEU A 422 6.56 34.61 25.15
CA LEU A 422 6.01 35.95 24.90
C LEU A 422 4.68 35.89 24.15
N ILE A 423 4.60 35.06 23.10
CA ILE A 423 3.36 34.83 22.35
C ILE A 423 2.25 34.30 23.28
N ASP A 424 2.60 33.41 24.22
CA ASP A 424 1.64 32.84 25.17
C ASP A 424 1.15 33.87 26.20
N VAL A 425 2.03 34.77 26.66
CA VAL A 425 1.64 35.93 27.48
C VAL A 425 0.65 36.81 26.72
N HIS A 426 0.94 37.13 25.45
CA HIS A 426 0.05 37.91 24.61
C HIS A 426 -1.33 37.26 24.43
N ASN A 427 -1.36 35.95 24.18
CA ASN A 427 -2.59 35.18 23.97
C ASN A 427 -3.33 34.85 25.27
N GLY A 428 -2.78 35.19 26.44
CA GLY A 428 -3.39 34.92 27.74
C GLY A 428 -3.47 33.43 28.08
N VAL A 429 -2.49 32.63 27.64
CA VAL A 429 -2.45 31.18 27.91
C VAL A 429 -2.32 30.94 29.43
N PRO A 430 -3.27 30.21 30.07
CA PRO A 430 -3.22 29.97 31.51
C PRO A 430 -1.96 29.20 31.93
N GLY A 431 -1.33 29.64 33.03
CA GLY A 431 -0.13 28.99 33.58
C GLY A 431 1.19 29.42 32.94
N THR A 432 1.16 30.37 32.00
CA THR A 432 2.38 30.94 31.41
C THR A 432 3.25 31.60 32.50
N PRO A 433 4.55 31.26 32.61
CA PRO A 433 5.43 31.86 33.60
C PRO A 433 5.58 33.37 33.38
N VAL A 434 5.58 34.14 34.48
CA VAL A 434 5.84 35.58 34.46
C VAL A 434 7.20 35.85 33.81
N VAL A 435 7.21 36.74 32.83
CA VAL A 435 8.44 37.19 32.16
C VAL A 435 9.01 38.37 32.96
N PRO A 436 10.17 38.23 33.62
CA PRO A 436 10.77 39.35 34.34
C PRO A 436 11.25 40.41 33.35
N VAL A 437 10.97 41.67 33.66
CA VAL A 437 11.46 42.84 32.94
C VAL A 437 12.24 43.70 33.92
N THR A 438 13.44 44.11 33.52
CA THR A 438 14.23 45.08 34.28
C THR A 438 13.98 46.47 33.73
N SER A 439 13.69 47.43 34.61
CA SER A 439 13.50 48.83 34.25
C SER A 439 14.53 49.72 34.96
N SER A 440 15.14 50.66 34.25
CA SER A 440 15.93 51.75 34.85
C SER A 440 15.46 53.11 34.32
N ILE A 441 15.58 54.14 35.17
CA ILE A 441 15.16 55.49 34.82
C ILE A 441 16.40 56.38 34.79
N ASN A 442 16.65 57.02 33.66
CA ASN A 442 17.72 57.98 33.48
C ASN A 442 17.13 59.39 33.34
N MET A 443 17.45 60.27 34.29
CA MET A 443 16.92 61.63 34.36
C MET A 443 17.79 62.59 33.54
N LEU A 444 17.19 63.34 32.62
CA LEU A 444 17.92 64.20 31.67
C LEU A 444 17.91 65.70 32.05
N GLY A 445 17.24 66.10 33.13
CA GLY A 445 17.35 67.48 33.61
C GLY A 445 16.51 67.89 34.82
N LEU A 446 15.20 67.65 34.81
CA LEU A 446 14.29 68.09 35.88
C LEU A 446 14.09 67.02 36.96
N GLU A 447 14.10 67.40 38.24
CA GLU A 447 13.61 66.57 39.35
C GLU A 447 12.09 66.39 39.22
N LEU A 448 11.69 65.32 38.52
CA LEU A 448 10.30 64.84 38.53
C LEU A 448 10.02 64.07 39.82
N PRO A 449 8.76 64.01 40.26
CA PRO A 449 8.41 63.21 41.41
C PRO A 449 8.68 61.73 41.07
N THR A 450 9.59 61.13 41.85
CA THR A 450 10.21 59.85 41.48
C THR A 450 9.26 58.67 41.61
N ASP A 451 8.16 58.81 42.34
CA ASP A 451 7.27 57.69 42.65
C ASP A 451 6.29 57.43 41.50
N GLU A 452 5.80 58.48 40.83
CA GLU A 452 4.97 58.36 39.65
C GLU A 452 5.77 57.88 38.44
N LEU A 453 7.02 58.32 38.30
CA LEU A 453 7.94 57.81 37.27
C LEU A 453 8.27 56.32 37.49
N LYS A 454 8.43 55.89 38.74
CA LYS A 454 8.58 54.46 39.08
C LYS A 454 7.30 53.68 38.80
N ALA A 455 6.12 54.24 39.07
CA ALA A 455 4.85 53.61 38.75
C ALA A 455 4.70 53.43 37.23
N LEU A 456 4.97 54.47 36.44
CA LEU A 456 4.99 54.40 34.98
C LEU A 456 5.99 53.36 34.48
N ALA A 457 7.22 53.36 35.00
CA ALA A 457 8.22 52.37 34.62
C ALA A 457 7.77 50.94 34.96
N SER A 458 7.09 50.74 36.08
CA SER A 458 6.51 49.45 36.47
C SER A 458 5.38 49.02 35.53
N ASP A 459 4.49 49.94 35.15
CA ASP A 459 3.38 49.66 34.24
C ASP A 459 3.91 49.30 32.85
N LEU A 460 4.82 50.12 32.29
CA LEU A 460 5.48 49.84 31.01
C LEU A 460 6.26 48.52 31.03
N ALA A 461 6.95 48.22 32.14
CA ALA A 461 7.64 46.95 32.32
C ALA A 461 6.67 45.76 32.35
N SER A 462 5.46 45.95 32.89
CA SER A 462 4.41 44.91 32.90
C SER A 462 3.75 44.70 31.55
N ASP A 463 3.68 45.74 30.71
CA ASP A 463 3.10 45.70 29.37
C ASP A 463 4.05 45.15 28.30
N LEU A 464 5.37 45.38 28.45
CA LEU A 464 6.38 44.99 27.47
C LEU A 464 6.28 43.52 27.01
N PRO A 465 6.12 42.51 27.89
CA PRO A 465 5.98 41.12 27.45
C PRO A 465 4.78 40.88 26.53
N GLY A 466 3.63 41.52 26.80
CA GLY A 466 2.43 41.40 25.98
C GLY A 466 2.56 42.13 24.64
N ILE A 467 3.21 43.30 24.63
CA ILE A 467 3.53 44.05 23.41
C ILE A 467 4.50 43.26 22.53
N ALA A 468 5.60 42.77 23.10
CA ALA A 468 6.58 41.95 22.38
C ALA A 468 5.95 40.65 21.85
N GLY A 469 5.12 39.98 22.65
CA GLY A 469 4.40 38.78 22.24
C GLY A 469 3.46 39.01 21.06
N LYS A 470 2.72 40.13 21.06
CA LYS A 470 1.85 40.54 19.94
C LYS A 470 2.65 40.77 18.67
N ALA A 471 3.76 41.50 18.79
CA ALA A 471 4.62 41.82 17.67
C ALA A 471 5.24 40.55 17.06
N LEU A 472 5.75 39.63 17.90
CA LEU A 472 6.28 38.34 17.47
C LEU A 472 5.22 37.47 16.78
N TYR A 473 4.00 37.44 17.31
CA TYR A 473 2.90 36.69 16.70
C TYR A 473 2.57 37.21 15.29
N ASN A 474 2.42 38.52 15.13
CA ASN A 474 2.06 39.11 13.84
C ASN A 474 3.19 38.96 12.79
N GLU A 475 4.43 39.25 13.16
CA GLU A 475 5.54 39.23 12.20
C GLU A 475 5.97 37.79 11.87
N LEU A 476 6.13 36.93 12.87
CA LEU A 476 6.68 35.59 12.66
C LEU A 476 5.59 34.57 12.32
N VAL A 477 4.51 34.50 13.10
CA VAL A 477 3.47 33.47 12.90
C VAL A 477 2.56 33.85 11.74
N VAL A 478 2.02 35.07 11.72
CA VAL A 478 1.13 35.49 10.62
C VAL A 478 1.93 35.84 9.36
N GLY A 479 3.06 36.54 9.51
CA GLY A 479 3.91 36.95 8.38
C GLY A 479 4.73 35.80 7.80
N VAL A 480 5.74 35.34 8.53
CA VAL A 480 6.71 34.34 8.00
C VAL A 480 6.06 32.97 7.79
N VAL A 481 5.38 32.41 8.81
CA VAL A 481 4.78 31.07 8.71
C VAL A 481 3.61 31.06 7.73
N GLY A 482 2.73 32.07 7.74
CA GLY A 482 1.61 32.15 6.79
C GLY A 482 2.06 32.24 5.32
N GLN A 483 3.16 32.95 5.03
CA GLN A 483 3.75 32.96 3.68
C GLN A 483 4.33 31.60 3.29
N LEU A 484 4.96 30.90 4.25
CA LEU A 484 5.49 29.56 3.99
C LEU A 484 4.34 28.59 3.67
N GLU A 485 3.28 28.59 4.46
CA GLU A 485 2.09 27.74 4.25
C GLU A 485 1.52 27.92 2.84
N THR A 486 1.40 29.18 2.39
CA THR A 486 0.96 29.49 1.02
C THR A 486 1.93 28.93 -0.01
N SER A 487 3.24 29.13 0.19
CA SER A 487 4.27 28.65 -0.75
C SER A 487 4.37 27.12 -0.81
N LEU A 488 4.21 26.44 0.33
CA LEU A 488 4.16 24.97 0.41
C LEU A 488 2.95 24.41 -0.34
N THR A 489 1.81 25.09 -0.25
CA THR A 489 0.61 24.73 -0.99
C THR A 489 0.87 24.83 -2.50
N ASP A 490 1.38 25.97 -2.97
CA ASP A 490 1.72 26.19 -4.38
C ASP A 490 2.72 25.13 -4.92
N LEU A 491 3.68 24.68 -4.10
CA LEU A 491 4.65 23.66 -4.47
C LEU A 491 4.07 22.24 -4.55
N THR A 492 3.10 21.91 -3.70
CA THR A 492 2.56 20.53 -3.59
C THR A 492 1.27 20.31 -4.38
N ASP A 493 0.53 21.38 -4.70
CA ASP A 493 -0.70 21.33 -5.50
C ASP A 493 -0.55 20.59 -6.84
N PRO A 494 0.58 20.68 -7.57
CA PRO A 494 0.76 19.96 -8.83
C PRO A 494 0.90 18.43 -8.69
N VAL A 495 1.27 17.92 -7.51
CA VAL A 495 1.69 16.51 -7.33
C VAL A 495 0.51 15.54 -7.51
N ALA A 496 -0.62 15.77 -6.84
CA ALA A 496 -1.77 14.86 -6.95
C ALA A 496 -2.38 14.80 -8.37
N PRO A 497 -2.54 15.92 -9.11
CA PRO A 497 -2.92 15.89 -10.52
C PRO A 497 -1.93 15.13 -11.41
N ALA A 498 -0.63 15.26 -11.14
CA ALA A 498 0.40 14.52 -11.88
C ALA A 498 0.24 13.00 -11.67
N LEU A 499 0.03 12.54 -10.43
CA LEU A 499 -0.24 11.12 -10.15
C LEU A 499 -1.52 10.64 -10.86
N ALA A 500 -2.61 11.39 -10.76
CA ALA A 500 -3.88 11.03 -11.39
C ALA A 500 -3.73 10.87 -12.92
N TYR A 501 -2.98 11.78 -13.54
CA TYR A 501 -2.66 11.70 -14.96
C TYR A 501 -1.82 10.45 -15.29
N THR A 502 -0.78 10.20 -14.52
CA THR A 502 0.10 9.03 -14.64
C THR A 502 -0.67 7.72 -14.54
N LEU A 503 -1.51 7.57 -13.51
CA LEU A 503 -2.37 6.40 -13.32
C LEU A 503 -3.40 6.24 -14.45
N SER A 504 -3.97 7.35 -14.95
CA SER A 504 -4.88 7.29 -16.10
C SER A 504 -4.20 6.77 -17.37
N ARG A 505 -2.92 7.08 -17.57
CA ARG A 505 -2.17 6.52 -18.69
C ARG A 505 -1.85 5.05 -18.47
N LEU A 506 -1.36 4.69 -17.28
CA LEU A 506 -1.09 3.30 -16.92
C LEU A 506 -2.33 2.43 -17.18
N SER A 507 -3.49 2.93 -16.76
CA SER A 507 -4.79 2.25 -16.94
C SER A 507 -5.16 1.97 -18.40
N SER A 508 -4.68 2.81 -19.33
CA SER A 508 -4.91 2.62 -20.76
C SER A 508 -3.91 1.69 -21.43
N LEU A 509 -2.78 1.43 -20.77
CA LEU A 509 -1.64 0.72 -21.35
C LEU A 509 -1.45 -0.68 -20.74
N LEU A 510 -1.62 -0.80 -19.43
CA LEU A 510 -1.37 -2.02 -18.66
C LEU A 510 -2.69 -2.60 -18.13
N SER A 511 -2.95 -3.84 -18.50
CA SER A 511 -4.02 -4.66 -17.93
C SER A 511 -3.44 -5.62 -16.90
N ILE A 512 -3.98 -5.58 -15.68
CA ILE A 512 -3.67 -6.54 -14.61
C ILE A 512 -4.94 -7.30 -14.25
N MET A 513 -4.91 -8.62 -14.41
CA MET A 513 -6.02 -9.50 -14.08
C MET A 513 -5.61 -10.50 -13.00
N VAL A 514 -6.53 -10.77 -12.07
CA VAL A 514 -6.38 -11.83 -11.06
C VAL A 514 -7.40 -12.93 -11.28
N ASN A 515 -7.10 -14.11 -10.71
CA ASN A 515 -7.97 -15.28 -10.82
C ASN A 515 -8.31 -15.62 -12.28
N VAL A 516 -7.30 -15.68 -13.14
CA VAL A 516 -7.51 -15.80 -14.58
C VAL A 516 -7.89 -17.23 -14.92
N GLN A 517 -9.09 -17.40 -15.46
CA GLN A 517 -9.70 -18.68 -15.79
C GLN A 517 -10.26 -18.60 -17.22
N PRO A 518 -9.57 -19.21 -18.21
CA PRO A 518 -9.92 -19.08 -19.62
C PRO A 518 -11.33 -19.56 -20.00
N ASP A 519 -11.88 -20.52 -19.26
CA ASP A 519 -13.23 -21.08 -19.45
C ASP A 519 -14.34 -20.28 -18.75
N GLN A 520 -13.99 -19.26 -17.95
CA GLN A 520 -14.96 -18.46 -17.20
C GLN A 520 -15.29 -17.13 -17.91
N PRO A 521 -16.46 -16.54 -17.63
CA PRO A 521 -16.80 -15.20 -18.09
C PRO A 521 -15.73 -14.16 -17.72
N GLY A 522 -15.59 -13.13 -18.55
CA GLY A 522 -14.63 -12.04 -18.32
C GLY A 522 -13.21 -12.30 -18.85
N HIS A 523 -12.88 -13.53 -19.29
CA HIS A 523 -11.64 -13.76 -20.00
C HIS A 523 -11.68 -13.10 -21.39
N PRO A 524 -10.60 -12.43 -21.87
CA PRO A 524 -10.59 -11.75 -23.18
C PRO A 524 -10.88 -12.69 -24.37
N GLU A 525 -10.42 -13.94 -24.28
CA GLU A 525 -10.65 -14.99 -25.28
C GLU A 525 -11.16 -16.26 -24.59
N PRO A 526 -12.48 -16.37 -24.32
CA PRO A 526 -12.98 -17.49 -23.54
C PRO A 526 -12.85 -18.80 -24.33
N SER A 527 -12.31 -19.84 -23.71
CA SER A 527 -12.13 -21.18 -24.29
C SER A 527 -12.81 -22.22 -23.41
N SER A 528 -13.81 -22.90 -23.98
CA SER A 528 -14.53 -23.99 -23.29
C SER A 528 -13.99 -25.38 -23.63
N SER A 529 -13.02 -25.47 -24.54
CA SER A 529 -12.46 -26.73 -25.03
C SER A 529 -11.03 -27.01 -24.55
N GLY A 530 -10.45 -26.09 -23.76
CA GLY A 530 -9.12 -26.24 -23.17
C GLY A 530 -9.13 -26.97 -21.82
N PRO A 531 -7.96 -27.23 -21.23
CA PRO A 531 -7.87 -27.72 -19.87
C PRO A 531 -8.40 -26.67 -18.88
N PHE A 532 -8.89 -27.13 -17.72
CA PHE A 532 -9.31 -26.26 -16.63
C PHE A 532 -8.07 -25.65 -15.98
N SER A 533 -7.86 -24.36 -16.20
CA SER A 533 -6.71 -23.64 -15.65
C SER A 533 -7.12 -22.49 -14.73
N VAL A 534 -6.17 -22.13 -13.87
CA VAL A 534 -6.19 -20.92 -13.06
C VAL A 534 -4.78 -20.33 -13.00
N SER A 535 -4.68 -19.03 -13.27
CA SER A 535 -3.48 -18.24 -13.01
C SER A 535 -3.79 -17.22 -11.91
N ALA A 536 -2.84 -17.02 -11.00
CA ALA A 536 -3.03 -16.07 -9.91
C ALA A 536 -3.08 -14.62 -10.42
N LEU A 537 -2.15 -14.28 -11.32
CA LEU A 537 -2.00 -12.95 -11.90
C LEU A 537 -1.66 -13.05 -13.40
N ARG A 538 -2.21 -12.15 -14.20
CA ARG A 538 -1.82 -11.91 -15.59
C ARG A 538 -1.55 -10.43 -15.81
N LEU A 539 -0.42 -10.14 -16.43
CA LEU A 539 0.04 -8.81 -16.80
C LEU A 539 0.12 -8.73 -18.32
N SER A 540 -0.50 -7.74 -18.93
CA SER A 540 -0.44 -7.56 -20.38
C SER A 540 -0.52 -6.11 -20.79
N LEU A 541 0.23 -5.74 -21.83
CA LEU A 541 0.06 -4.44 -22.48
C LEU A 541 -1.06 -4.49 -23.54
N VAL A 542 -1.95 -3.50 -23.51
CA VAL A 542 -3.18 -3.46 -24.34
C VAL A 542 -2.87 -3.33 -25.83
N ASP A 543 -1.92 -2.45 -26.20
CA ASP A 543 -1.60 -2.12 -27.61
C ASP A 543 -0.25 -2.67 -28.09
N ALA A 544 0.45 -3.45 -27.26
CA ALA A 544 1.79 -3.97 -27.54
C ALA A 544 1.90 -5.47 -27.19
N SER A 545 0.98 -6.28 -27.71
CA SER A 545 0.97 -7.73 -27.53
C SER A 545 2.31 -8.33 -28.00
N GLY A 546 3.15 -8.75 -27.05
CA GLY A 546 4.50 -9.25 -27.29
C GLY A 546 5.58 -8.49 -26.52
N ALA A 547 5.35 -7.23 -26.16
CA ALA A 547 6.24 -6.49 -25.25
C ALA A 547 6.07 -6.98 -23.80
N LEU A 548 4.83 -7.22 -23.37
CA LEU A 548 4.50 -7.81 -22.07
C LEU A 548 3.19 -8.60 -22.18
N ASN A 549 3.27 -9.90 -21.94
CA ASN A 549 2.14 -10.79 -21.68
C ASN A 549 2.63 -11.89 -20.76
N LEU A 550 2.58 -11.66 -19.44
CA LEU A 550 3.08 -12.58 -18.43
C LEU A 550 1.92 -13.15 -17.63
N SER A 551 1.94 -14.46 -17.39
CA SER A 551 1.05 -15.13 -16.45
C SER A 551 1.89 -15.73 -15.32
N LEU A 552 1.51 -15.43 -14.09
CA LEU A 552 2.19 -15.86 -12.88
C LEU A 552 1.37 -16.92 -12.14
N ALA A 553 2.07 -17.94 -11.65
CA ALA A 553 1.52 -19.08 -10.91
C ALA A 553 0.31 -19.69 -11.64
N THR A 554 0.56 -20.42 -12.72
CA THR A 554 -0.47 -21.07 -13.54
C THR A 554 -0.53 -22.57 -13.24
N SER A 555 -1.71 -23.05 -12.87
CA SER A 555 -2.00 -24.47 -12.70
C SER A 555 -3.13 -24.88 -13.63
N SER A 556 -3.02 -26.05 -14.24
CA SER A 556 -3.96 -26.53 -15.24
C SER A 556 -4.11 -28.05 -15.17
N VAL A 557 -5.36 -28.51 -15.29
CA VAL A 557 -5.73 -29.92 -15.30
C VAL A 557 -6.74 -30.16 -16.41
N GLY A 558 -6.67 -31.30 -17.07
CA GLY A 558 -7.58 -31.58 -18.17
C GLY A 558 -7.68 -33.04 -18.53
N HIS A 559 -8.63 -33.33 -19.41
CA HIS A 559 -8.72 -34.62 -20.08
C HIS A 559 -7.60 -34.72 -21.12
N GLY A 560 -6.94 -35.87 -21.17
CA GLY A 560 -5.74 -36.07 -21.95
C GLY A 560 -6.02 -36.10 -23.46
N THR A 561 -5.56 -35.06 -24.15
CA THR A 561 -5.25 -35.14 -25.58
C THR A 561 -3.74 -35.08 -25.75
N ARG A 562 -3.13 -36.09 -26.39
CA ARG A 562 -1.73 -35.99 -26.83
C ARG A 562 -1.62 -34.80 -27.78
N SER A 563 -0.95 -33.73 -27.37
CA SER A 563 -0.52 -32.64 -28.25
C SER A 563 0.69 -33.06 -29.08
#